data_AF-A0A956WAI6-F1
#
_entry.id   AF-A0A956WAI6-F1
#
_cell.length_a   1.000
_cell.length_b   1.000
_cell.length_c   1.000
_cell.angle_alpha   90.00
_cell.angle_beta   90.00
_cell.angle_gamma   90.00
#
_symmetry.space_group_name_H-M   'P 1'
#
loop_
_entity.id
_entity.type
_entity.pdbx_description
1 polymer ?
#
loop_
_entity_poly.entity_id
_entity_poly.type
_entity_poly.pdbx_seq_one_letter_code
_entity_poly.pdbx_strand_id
1 'polypeptide(L)'
;MRLNRRAFLLLSAQVAAIPLLTRCGGSDAGVDIQTATSTETGSPSASPTETATATPASTVPEYYNPDLHQLVSKKYSLAADYVPPNLQAIPDNWLMGGQSGLLRADVIDALEPMMSDAWANDGVDLRIRSAYRSYEEQVRTFNYWVSLLGEEQAKRESAEAGHSEHQLGTTMDFADPYNGWELLESFEDSPSGIWLAEHAWEYGFALSYPKGMEDTTGYIYEPWHHRYIGLEAAAAWHESGLTLIEFLEELNAKADADARRRWNGGSSGG
;
A
#
# COMPACT_ATOMS: atom_id res chain seq x y z
N MET A 1 17.74 39.81 27.03
CA MET A 1 18.69 39.96 25.91
C MET A 1 17.89 39.83 24.61
N ARG A 2 18.32 40.51 23.54
CA ARG A 2 17.49 41.10 22.48
C ARG A 2 16.63 40.11 21.66
N LEU A 3 15.46 40.62 21.24
CA LEU A 3 14.56 40.08 20.20
C LEU A 3 15.32 39.77 18.90
N ASN A 4 14.83 38.78 18.15
CA ASN A 4 14.82 38.86 16.69
C ASN A 4 13.54 38.23 16.11
N ARG A 5 12.70 39.12 15.57
CA ARG A 5 11.56 38.84 14.69
C ARG A 5 12.06 38.87 13.24
N ARG A 6 11.70 37.89 12.42
CA ARG A 6 11.64 37.96 10.95
C ARG A 6 10.49 37.03 10.52
N ALA A 7 9.31 37.54 10.19
CA ALA A 7 8.89 38.12 8.90
C ALA A 7 8.97 37.10 7.75
N PHE A 8 7.83 36.45 7.45
CA PHE A 8 7.59 35.77 6.18
C PHE A 8 6.47 36.48 5.44
N LEU A 9 6.78 36.83 4.19
CA LEU A 9 5.94 37.53 3.24
C LEU A 9 4.93 36.57 2.60
N LEU A 10 3.71 37.08 2.44
CA LEU A 10 2.62 36.54 1.63
C LEU A 10 3.05 36.38 0.17
N LEU A 11 2.73 35.24 -0.44
CA LEU A 11 2.68 35.11 -1.90
C LEU A 11 1.26 34.75 -2.35
N SER A 12 0.75 35.60 -3.22
CA SER A 12 -0.60 35.67 -3.77
C SER A 12 -0.87 34.63 -4.85
N ALA A 13 -2.10 34.10 -4.83
CA ALA A 13 -2.72 33.33 -5.89
C ALA A 13 -2.88 34.12 -7.20
N GLN A 14 -2.71 33.46 -8.35
CA GLN A 14 -3.34 33.87 -9.61
C GLN A 14 -3.87 32.65 -10.37
N VAL A 15 -5.15 32.76 -10.74
CA VAL A 15 -5.92 31.90 -11.64
C VAL A 15 -6.07 32.64 -12.97
N ALA A 16 -6.09 31.91 -14.09
CA ALA A 16 -6.68 32.20 -15.43
C ALA A 16 -5.70 31.78 -16.55
N ALA A 17 -6.09 31.28 -17.73
CA ALA A 17 -7.38 30.96 -18.35
C ALA A 17 -7.13 30.06 -19.57
N ILE A 18 -8.17 29.32 -19.96
CA ILE A 18 -8.30 28.50 -21.18
C ILE A 18 -8.48 29.40 -22.42
N PRO A 19 -7.95 29.01 -23.59
CA PRO A 19 -8.56 29.36 -24.86
C PRO A 19 -9.04 28.12 -25.62
N LEU A 20 -10.35 28.10 -25.88
CA LEU A 20 -11.04 27.28 -26.86
C LEU A 20 -10.90 27.96 -28.24
N LEU A 21 -10.45 27.25 -29.27
CA LEU A 21 -10.54 27.73 -30.65
C LEU A 21 -11.03 26.63 -31.60
N THR A 22 -12.23 26.86 -32.08
CA THR A 22 -12.97 26.20 -33.16
C THR A 22 -12.32 26.45 -34.53
N ARG A 23 -12.31 25.46 -35.43
CA ARG A 23 -12.46 25.73 -36.88
C ARG A 23 -12.99 24.52 -37.66
N CYS A 24 -13.80 24.89 -38.66
CA CYS A 24 -14.75 24.18 -39.49
C CYS A 24 -14.21 23.34 -40.66
N GLY A 25 -15.13 22.55 -41.23
CA GLY A 25 -15.26 22.26 -42.67
C GLY A 25 -14.54 20.98 -43.09
N GLY A 26 -15.06 20.13 -43.97
CA GLY A 26 -16.19 20.19 -44.89
C GLY A 26 -15.99 19.02 -45.86
N SER A 27 -17.09 18.35 -46.18
CA SER A 27 -17.25 17.18 -47.07
C SER A 27 -16.68 17.35 -48.49
N ASP A 28 -16.16 16.27 -49.09
CA ASP A 28 -16.72 15.79 -50.37
C ASP A 28 -16.35 14.34 -50.71
N ALA A 29 -17.19 13.75 -51.57
CA ALA A 29 -17.33 12.34 -51.88
C ALA A 29 -16.35 11.77 -52.93
N GLY A 30 -16.26 10.44 -52.97
CA GLY A 30 -15.62 9.70 -54.06
C GLY A 30 -15.96 8.21 -53.99
N VAL A 31 -16.93 7.81 -54.81
CA VAL A 31 -17.46 6.46 -55.01
C VAL A 31 -16.48 5.61 -55.83
N ASP A 32 -16.33 4.33 -55.51
CA ASP A 32 -16.14 3.32 -56.56
C ASP A 32 -16.87 2.01 -56.22
N ILE A 33 -17.55 1.48 -57.23
CA ILE A 33 -18.41 0.29 -57.19
C ILE A 33 -17.64 -0.84 -57.87
N GLN A 34 -17.61 -2.01 -57.24
CA GLN A 34 -17.56 -3.24 -58.02
C GLN A 34 -18.34 -4.38 -57.35
N THR A 35 -19.33 -4.83 -58.11
CA THR A 35 -20.24 -5.94 -57.86
C THR A 35 -19.56 -7.25 -58.25
N ALA A 36 -19.64 -8.27 -57.40
CA ALA A 36 -19.61 -9.66 -57.86
C ALA A 36 -20.44 -10.54 -56.92
N THR A 37 -21.52 -11.05 -57.50
CA THR A 37 -22.47 -12.02 -56.96
C THR A 37 -21.81 -13.38 -56.77
N SER A 38 -22.08 -14.07 -55.66
CA SER A 38 -22.10 -15.54 -55.62
C SER A 38 -23.08 -16.03 -54.56
N THR A 39 -24.06 -16.78 -55.05
CA THR A 39 -25.08 -17.53 -54.33
C THR A 39 -24.44 -18.78 -53.73
N GLU A 40 -24.68 -19.08 -52.46
CA GLU A 40 -24.98 -20.46 -52.08
C GLU A 40 -25.68 -20.59 -50.72
N THR A 41 -26.43 -21.67 -50.65
CA THR A 41 -27.55 -21.95 -49.79
C THR A 41 -27.07 -22.74 -48.57
N GLY A 42 -27.35 -22.24 -47.35
CA GLY A 42 -27.08 -22.96 -46.12
C GLY A 42 -28.12 -22.60 -45.06
N SER A 43 -29.00 -23.54 -44.74
CA SER A 43 -29.99 -23.45 -43.66
C SER A 43 -29.31 -23.84 -42.34
N PRO A 44 -29.19 -22.97 -41.32
CA PRO A 44 -28.86 -23.43 -39.98
C PRO A 44 -30.14 -23.83 -39.25
N SER A 45 -30.22 -25.10 -38.89
CA SER A 45 -31.12 -25.62 -37.86
C SER A 45 -30.84 -24.88 -36.55
N ALA A 46 -31.83 -24.20 -35.99
CA ALA A 46 -31.73 -23.56 -34.68
C ALA A 46 -31.57 -24.65 -33.59
N SER A 47 -30.34 -24.82 -33.11
CA SER A 47 -30.06 -25.53 -31.86
C SER A 47 -30.49 -24.62 -30.71
N PRO A 48 -31.09 -25.13 -29.61
CA PRO A 48 -31.48 -24.29 -28.50
C PRO A 48 -30.24 -23.63 -27.91
N THR A 49 -30.25 -22.30 -27.87
CA THR A 49 -29.25 -21.51 -27.15
C THR A 49 -29.32 -21.91 -25.68
N GLU A 50 -28.34 -22.68 -25.20
CA GLU A 50 -28.08 -22.79 -23.78
C GLU A 50 -27.93 -21.36 -23.25
N THR A 51 -28.88 -20.96 -22.41
CA THR A 51 -28.76 -19.72 -21.64
C THR A 51 -27.54 -19.92 -20.76
N ALA A 52 -26.43 -19.25 -21.10
CA ALA A 52 -25.27 -19.19 -20.24
C ALA A 52 -25.74 -18.65 -18.89
N THR A 53 -25.81 -19.53 -17.89
CA THR A 53 -26.02 -19.14 -16.50
C THR A 53 -24.91 -18.16 -16.16
N ALA A 54 -25.24 -16.88 -16.06
CA ALA A 54 -24.28 -15.85 -15.71
C ALA A 54 -23.69 -16.21 -14.34
N THR A 55 -22.41 -16.54 -14.31
CA THR A 55 -21.66 -16.68 -13.06
C THR A 55 -21.85 -15.39 -12.25
N PRO A 56 -22.28 -15.47 -10.98
CA PRO A 56 -22.44 -14.26 -10.18
C PRO A 56 -21.11 -13.51 -10.11
N ALA A 57 -21.15 -12.19 -10.37
CA ALA A 57 -19.97 -11.34 -10.33
C ALA A 57 -19.30 -11.39 -8.95
N SER A 58 -17.96 -11.49 -8.95
CA SER A 58 -17.13 -11.47 -7.74
C SER A 58 -17.36 -10.18 -6.96
N THR A 59 -17.48 -10.26 -5.64
CA THR A 59 -17.49 -9.07 -4.77
C THR A 59 -16.12 -8.72 -4.22
N VAL A 60 -15.09 -9.50 -4.55
CA VAL A 60 -13.70 -9.25 -4.17
C VAL A 60 -13.10 -8.23 -5.15
N PRO A 61 -12.52 -7.12 -4.67
CA PRO A 61 -11.80 -6.19 -5.53
C PRO A 61 -10.67 -6.89 -6.29
N GLU A 62 -10.40 -6.45 -7.51
CA GLU A 62 -9.38 -7.06 -8.38
C GLU A 62 -7.98 -6.99 -7.78
N TYR A 63 -7.68 -5.93 -7.02
CA TYR A 63 -6.41 -5.76 -6.32
C TYR A 63 -6.19 -6.68 -5.13
N TYR A 64 -7.19 -7.46 -4.68
CA TYR A 64 -7.03 -8.33 -3.51
C TYR A 64 -5.97 -9.40 -3.78
N ASN A 65 -4.96 -9.44 -2.92
CA ASN A 65 -3.91 -10.43 -2.94
C ASN A 65 -3.75 -11.03 -1.53
N PRO A 66 -4.12 -12.32 -1.31
CA PRO A 66 -4.08 -12.92 0.02
C PRO A 66 -2.67 -13.02 0.61
N ASP A 67 -1.62 -13.01 -0.21
CA ASP A 67 -0.22 -13.01 0.27
C ASP A 67 0.23 -11.61 0.73
N LEU A 68 -0.23 -10.56 0.06
CA LEU A 68 0.12 -9.17 0.38
C LEU A 68 -0.78 -8.59 1.49
N HIS A 69 -2.05 -9.01 1.52
CA HIS A 69 -3.10 -8.51 2.42
C HIS A 69 -3.30 -9.39 3.65
N GLN A 70 -2.27 -10.12 4.07
CA GLN A 70 -2.28 -10.90 5.31
C GLN A 70 -2.58 -10.01 6.52
N LEU A 71 -3.43 -10.52 7.42
CA LEU A 71 -3.72 -9.86 8.69
C LEU A 71 -2.62 -10.18 9.69
N VAL A 72 -1.92 -9.15 10.16
CA VAL A 72 -0.92 -9.22 11.23
C VAL A 72 -1.18 -8.06 12.17
N SER A 73 -1.50 -8.36 13.43
CA SER A 73 -1.81 -7.36 14.46
C SER A 73 -1.73 -8.02 15.84
N LYS A 74 -2.16 -7.34 16.91
CA LYS A 74 -2.31 -7.99 18.23
C LYS A 74 -3.22 -9.22 18.24
N LYS A 75 -4.13 -9.34 17.28
CA LYS A 75 -5.11 -10.43 17.17
C LYS A 75 -4.68 -11.53 16.19
N TYR A 76 -3.85 -11.19 15.20
CA TYR A 76 -3.46 -12.10 14.12
C TYR A 76 -1.94 -12.28 14.12
N SER A 77 -1.50 -13.53 14.27
CA SER A 77 -0.09 -13.91 14.29
C SER A 77 0.31 -14.71 13.07
N LEU A 78 1.51 -14.48 12.57
CA LEU A 78 2.22 -15.36 11.66
C LEU A 78 2.78 -16.58 12.39
N ALA A 79 3.01 -17.66 11.65
CA ALA A 79 3.71 -18.82 12.15
C ALA A 79 5.17 -18.48 12.49
N ALA A 80 5.74 -19.17 13.49
CA ALA A 80 7.12 -18.92 13.91
C ALA A 80 8.14 -19.21 12.80
N ASP A 81 7.84 -20.16 11.92
CA ASP A 81 8.65 -20.55 10.77
C ASP A 81 8.25 -19.84 9.46
N TYR A 82 7.32 -18.87 9.52
CA TYR A 82 6.97 -18.09 8.34
C TYR A 82 8.15 -17.21 7.91
N VAL A 83 8.54 -17.39 6.65
CA VAL A 83 9.50 -16.56 5.93
C VAL A 83 8.84 -16.13 4.62
N PRO A 84 8.78 -14.83 4.30
CA PRO A 84 8.15 -14.36 3.08
C PRO A 84 8.99 -14.76 1.85
N PRO A 85 8.35 -14.95 0.69
CA PRO A 85 9.07 -15.31 -0.53
C PRO A 85 9.93 -14.14 -1.03
N ASN A 86 10.96 -14.46 -1.81
CA ASN A 86 11.71 -13.50 -2.64
C ASN A 86 12.28 -12.28 -1.88
N LEU A 87 12.80 -12.48 -0.67
CA LEU A 87 13.57 -11.46 0.03
C LEU A 87 14.85 -11.10 -0.75
N GLN A 88 15.11 -9.81 -0.89
CA GLN A 88 16.33 -9.26 -1.50
C GLN A 88 16.93 -8.18 -0.61
N ALA A 89 18.24 -7.95 -0.79
CA ALA A 89 18.95 -6.90 -0.09
C ALA A 89 18.45 -5.52 -0.55
N ILE A 90 18.20 -4.64 0.41
CA ILE A 90 17.90 -3.24 0.16
C ILE A 90 19.16 -2.55 -0.35
N PRO A 91 19.10 -1.72 -1.41
CA PRO A 91 20.23 -0.91 -1.85
C PRO A 91 20.84 -0.07 -0.73
N ASP A 92 22.16 -0.11 -0.58
CA ASP A 92 22.89 0.58 0.51
C ASP A 92 22.60 2.09 0.58
N ASN A 93 22.33 2.72 -0.56
CA ASN A 93 22.02 4.15 -0.62
C ASN A 93 20.62 4.51 -0.08
N TRP A 94 19.72 3.54 0.09
CA TRP A 94 18.42 3.75 0.73
C TRP A 94 18.46 3.49 2.23
N LEU A 95 19.52 2.84 2.72
CA LEU A 95 19.67 2.52 4.13
C LEU A 95 20.27 3.68 4.91
N MET A 96 19.89 3.76 6.19
CA MET A 96 20.65 4.52 7.17
C MET A 96 22.06 3.93 7.29
N GLY A 97 23.08 4.78 7.37
CA GLY A 97 24.48 4.35 7.33
C GLY A 97 24.83 3.21 8.32
N GLY A 98 25.48 2.17 7.81
CA GLY A 98 25.90 1.00 8.59
C GLY A 98 24.81 -0.04 8.85
N GLN A 99 23.59 0.18 8.35
CA GLN A 99 22.53 -0.82 8.37
C GLN A 99 22.61 -1.75 7.15
N SER A 100 21.90 -2.87 7.27
CA SER A 100 21.58 -3.79 6.18
C SER A 100 20.14 -4.26 6.41
N GLY A 101 19.40 -4.54 5.35
CA GLY A 101 18.04 -5.04 5.49
C GLY A 101 17.60 -5.83 4.29
N LEU A 102 16.54 -6.62 4.49
CA LEU A 102 15.87 -7.35 3.43
C LEU A 102 14.45 -6.82 3.29
N LEU A 103 13.93 -6.80 2.07
CA LEU A 103 12.52 -6.61 1.74
C LEU A 103 12.16 -7.60 0.63
N ARG A 104 10.87 -7.88 0.46
CA ARG A 104 10.42 -8.63 -0.72
C ARG A 104 10.77 -7.84 -1.99
N ALA A 105 11.04 -8.56 -3.07
CA ALA A 105 11.38 -7.97 -4.36
C ALA A 105 10.34 -6.97 -4.89
N ASP A 106 9.05 -7.29 -4.78
CA ASP A 106 7.95 -6.42 -5.21
C ASP A 106 7.89 -5.09 -4.43
N VAL A 107 8.31 -5.12 -3.17
CA VAL A 107 8.42 -3.91 -2.33
C VAL A 107 9.61 -3.06 -2.77
N ILE A 108 10.74 -3.68 -3.12
CA ILE A 108 11.91 -2.95 -3.64
C ILE A 108 11.58 -2.27 -4.96
N ASP A 109 10.88 -2.97 -5.86
CA ASP A 109 10.42 -2.41 -7.13
C ASP A 109 9.49 -1.19 -6.92
N ALA A 110 8.64 -1.22 -5.89
CA ALA A 110 7.76 -0.11 -5.54
C ALA A 110 8.51 1.06 -4.85
N LEU A 111 9.57 0.77 -4.09
CA LEU A 111 10.39 1.78 -3.45
C LEU A 111 11.21 2.60 -4.44
N GLU A 112 11.67 2.01 -5.54
CA GLU A 112 12.52 2.72 -6.51
C GLU A 112 11.92 4.05 -7.03
N PRO A 113 10.68 4.08 -7.58
CA PRO A 113 10.07 5.32 -8.00
C PRO A 113 9.78 6.26 -6.81
N MET A 114 9.35 5.74 -5.66
CA MET A 114 9.07 6.54 -4.47
C MET A 114 10.31 7.31 -3.98
N MET A 115 11.43 6.60 -3.84
CA MET A 115 12.72 7.16 -3.42
C MET A 115 13.24 8.18 -4.44
N SER A 116 13.09 7.86 -5.73
CA SER A 116 13.51 8.74 -6.82
C SER A 116 12.71 10.04 -6.83
N ASP A 117 11.38 9.97 -6.74
CA ASP A 117 10.50 11.13 -6.81
C ASP A 117 10.63 12.02 -5.58
N ALA A 118 10.70 11.44 -4.37
CA ALA A 118 10.95 12.19 -3.13
C ALA A 118 12.20 13.06 -3.23
N TRP A 119 13.29 12.50 -3.78
CA TRP A 119 14.53 13.24 -3.97
C TRP A 119 14.44 14.25 -5.13
N ALA A 120 13.99 13.80 -6.31
CA ALA A 120 14.07 14.58 -7.54
C ALA A 120 13.09 15.76 -7.57
N ASN A 121 11.90 15.59 -6.98
CA ASN A 121 10.84 16.59 -7.04
C ASN A 121 10.83 17.48 -5.79
N ASP A 122 11.10 16.91 -4.62
CA ASP A 122 10.91 17.59 -3.34
C ASP A 122 12.20 17.75 -2.51
N GLY A 123 13.30 17.12 -2.93
CA GLY A 123 14.59 17.19 -2.23
C GLY A 123 14.61 16.45 -0.89
N VAL A 124 13.70 15.47 -0.72
CA VAL A 124 13.57 14.66 0.50
C VAL A 124 14.43 13.39 0.36
N ASP A 125 15.39 13.20 1.27
CA ASP A 125 16.24 12.00 1.33
C ASP A 125 15.61 10.98 2.30
N LEU A 126 14.76 10.10 1.76
CA LEU A 126 14.16 9.01 2.51
C LEU A 126 15.20 7.93 2.82
N ARG A 127 15.28 7.51 4.09
CA ARG A 127 16.16 6.42 4.52
C ARG A 127 15.43 5.39 5.36
N ILE A 128 15.81 4.12 5.16
CA ILE A 128 15.26 2.97 5.88
C ILE A 128 16.20 2.64 7.04
N ARG A 129 15.63 2.57 8.25
CA ARG A 129 16.33 2.19 9.49
C ARG A 129 16.09 0.73 9.86
N SER A 130 14.88 0.20 9.62
CA SER A 130 14.53 -1.20 9.85
C SER A 130 13.62 -1.72 8.76
N ALA A 131 13.68 -3.03 8.49
CA ALA A 131 12.93 -3.69 7.42
C ALA A 131 12.55 -5.11 7.86
N TYR A 132 12.68 -6.13 7.00
CA TYR A 132 12.36 -7.52 7.37
C TYR A 132 13.03 -7.92 8.69
N ARG A 133 12.24 -8.57 9.54
CA ARG A 133 12.69 -9.11 10.83
C ARG A 133 12.10 -10.50 11.01
N SER A 134 12.95 -11.50 11.17
CA SER A 134 12.54 -12.87 11.46
C SER A 134 11.83 -12.97 12.81
N TYR A 135 11.12 -14.08 13.04
CA TYR A 135 10.47 -14.37 14.31
C TYR A 135 11.46 -14.31 15.49
N GLU A 136 12.62 -14.97 15.37
CA GLU A 136 13.64 -15.00 16.42
C GLU A 136 14.27 -13.63 16.69
N GLU A 137 14.44 -12.80 15.66
CA GLU A 137 14.85 -11.42 15.84
C GLU A 137 13.79 -10.60 16.56
N GLN A 138 12.51 -10.80 16.23
CA GLN A 138 11.41 -10.13 16.94
C GLN A 138 11.34 -10.55 18.41
N VAL A 139 11.61 -11.82 18.75
CA VAL A 139 11.74 -12.27 20.15
C VAL A 139 12.82 -11.45 20.88
N ARG A 140 13.99 -11.25 20.25
CA ARG A 140 15.08 -10.45 20.85
C ARG A 140 14.69 -8.98 20.99
N THR A 141 14.09 -8.39 19.96
CA THR A 141 13.64 -6.99 19.97
C THR A 141 12.59 -6.75 21.05
N PHE A 142 11.60 -7.62 21.18
CA PHE A 142 10.57 -7.49 22.20
C PHE A 142 11.16 -7.62 23.61
N ASN A 143 12.01 -8.62 23.85
CA ASN A 143 12.67 -8.80 25.15
C ASN A 143 13.57 -7.61 25.53
N TYR A 144 14.21 -6.98 24.55
CA TYR A 144 14.96 -5.75 24.77
C TYR A 144 14.04 -4.63 25.28
N TRP A 145 12.90 -4.39 24.62
CA TRP A 145 11.94 -3.38 25.07
C TRP A 145 11.32 -3.69 26.44
N VAL A 146 11.00 -4.95 26.72
CA VAL A 146 10.56 -5.39 28.06
C VAL A 146 11.61 -5.05 29.12
N SER A 147 12.90 -5.24 28.82
CA SER A 147 13.97 -4.93 29.77
C SER A 147 14.11 -3.44 30.07
N LEU A 148 13.72 -2.57 29.15
CA LEU A 148 13.81 -1.12 29.29
C LEU A 148 12.56 -0.50 29.91
N LEU A 149 11.38 -0.98 29.52
CA LEU A 149 10.10 -0.30 29.76
C LEU A 149 9.17 -1.10 30.68
N GLY A 150 9.45 -2.38 30.90
CA GLY A 150 8.49 -3.33 31.45
C GLY A 150 7.51 -3.84 30.40
N GLU A 151 6.87 -4.97 30.70
CA GLU A 151 6.09 -5.72 29.71
C GLU A 151 4.86 -4.96 29.19
N GLU A 152 4.10 -4.30 30.07
CA GLU A 152 2.89 -3.55 29.68
C GLU A 152 3.20 -2.43 28.69
N GLN A 153 4.26 -1.64 28.93
CA GLN A 153 4.64 -0.57 28.01
C GLN A 153 5.29 -1.13 26.74
N ALA A 154 6.12 -2.18 26.86
CA ALA A 154 6.74 -2.81 25.70
C ALA A 154 5.70 -3.39 24.73
N LYS A 155 4.56 -3.89 25.21
CA LYS A 155 3.45 -4.34 24.35
C LYS A 155 2.82 -3.20 23.55
N ARG A 156 2.92 -1.95 23.97
CA ARG A 156 2.40 -0.79 23.22
C ARG A 156 3.38 -0.32 22.14
N GLU A 157 4.68 -0.46 22.38
CA GLU A 157 5.77 0.03 21.50
C GLU A 157 6.39 -1.05 20.61
N SER A 158 6.17 -2.32 20.93
CA SER A 158 6.81 -3.41 20.20
C SER A 158 5.91 -4.63 20.09
N ALA A 159 5.94 -5.23 18.91
CA ALA A 159 5.20 -6.44 18.64
C ALA A 159 5.82 -7.64 19.34
N GLU A 160 4.96 -8.52 19.87
CA GLU A 160 5.40 -9.87 20.18
C GLU A 160 5.76 -10.62 18.89
N ALA A 161 6.59 -11.65 18.99
CA ALA A 161 6.98 -12.44 17.83
C ALA A 161 5.74 -13.09 17.17
N GLY A 162 5.69 -13.09 15.84
CA GLY A 162 4.50 -13.48 15.07
C GLY A 162 3.48 -12.36 14.88
N HIS A 163 3.46 -11.32 15.73
CA HIS A 163 2.54 -10.18 15.62
C HIS A 163 3.17 -8.94 14.98
N SER A 164 4.39 -9.08 14.44
CA SER A 164 5.15 -8.00 13.82
C SER A 164 4.97 -8.01 12.31
N GLU A 165 4.51 -6.89 11.74
CA GLU A 165 4.40 -6.75 10.29
C GLU A 165 5.76 -6.83 9.57
N HIS A 166 6.88 -6.53 10.25
CA HIS A 166 8.21 -6.69 9.67
C HIS A 166 8.49 -8.13 9.21
N GLN A 167 7.86 -9.14 9.82
CA GLN A 167 8.05 -10.53 9.42
C GLN A 167 7.44 -10.81 8.02
N LEU A 168 6.53 -9.97 7.52
CA LEU A 168 5.99 -10.06 6.15
C LEU A 168 7.02 -9.67 5.07
N GLY A 169 8.09 -8.96 5.44
CA GLY A 169 9.03 -8.39 4.47
C GLY A 169 8.42 -7.30 3.58
N THR A 170 7.25 -6.79 3.94
CA THR A 170 6.52 -5.68 3.28
C THR A 170 6.58 -4.39 4.06
N THR A 171 7.27 -4.35 5.20
CA THR A 171 7.17 -3.29 6.19
C THR A 171 8.54 -2.75 6.57
N MET A 172 8.63 -1.44 6.71
CA MET A 172 9.86 -0.73 6.99
C MET A 172 9.64 0.49 7.88
N ASP A 173 10.69 0.83 8.62
CA ASP A 173 10.77 2.04 9.42
C ASP A 173 11.64 3.06 8.70
N PHE A 174 11.06 4.21 8.38
CA PHE A 174 11.81 5.34 7.83
C PHE A 174 12.43 6.19 8.94
N ALA A 175 13.59 6.76 8.67
CA ALA A 175 14.23 7.70 9.57
C ALA A 175 14.98 8.76 8.77
N ASP A 176 15.26 9.88 9.40
CA ASP A 176 16.02 10.97 8.82
C ASP A 176 16.88 11.66 9.92
N PRO A 177 17.75 12.61 9.57
CA PRO A 177 18.62 13.25 10.55
C PRO A 177 17.87 14.25 11.46
N TYR A 178 16.60 14.57 11.22
CA TYR A 178 15.83 15.55 12.01
C TYR A 178 15.76 15.15 13.48
N ASN A 179 15.52 13.86 13.75
CA ASN A 179 15.52 13.27 15.10
C ASN A 179 16.81 12.51 15.41
N GLY A 180 17.92 12.83 14.74
CA GLY A 180 19.18 12.10 14.91
C GLY A 180 19.06 10.62 14.53
N TRP A 181 18.20 10.29 13.56
CA TRP A 181 17.92 8.94 13.09
C TRP A 181 17.16 8.03 14.08
N GLU A 182 16.56 8.60 15.12
CA GLU A 182 15.70 7.86 16.04
C GLU A 182 14.25 7.76 15.52
N LEU A 183 13.58 6.68 15.90
CA LEU A 183 12.16 6.46 15.61
C LEU A 183 11.33 7.06 16.73
N LEU A 184 10.88 8.30 16.53
CA LEU A 184 10.15 9.11 17.51
C LEU A 184 8.91 9.71 16.85
N GLU A 185 7.87 9.99 17.64
CA GLU A 185 6.63 10.61 17.12
C GLU A 185 6.91 11.95 16.42
N SER A 186 7.95 12.68 16.85
CA SER A 186 8.41 13.92 16.20
C SER A 186 8.94 13.72 14.78
N PHE A 187 9.02 12.48 14.27
CA PHE A 187 9.28 12.23 12.85
C PHE A 187 8.14 12.79 11.98
N GLU A 188 6.93 12.93 12.50
CA GLU A 188 5.80 13.57 11.79
C GLU A 188 6.09 15.03 11.36
N ASP A 189 6.98 15.71 12.08
CA ASP A 189 7.36 17.11 11.81
C ASP A 189 8.58 17.22 10.89
N SER A 190 9.19 16.10 10.49
CA SER A 190 10.38 16.07 9.65
C SER A 190 10.02 16.16 8.15
N PRO A 191 10.94 16.60 7.28
CA PRO A 191 10.69 16.60 5.84
C PRO A 191 10.28 15.22 5.31
N SER A 192 10.95 14.16 5.78
CA SER A 192 10.63 12.78 5.38
C SER A 192 9.28 12.31 5.91
N GLY A 193 8.94 12.60 7.17
CA GLY A 193 7.65 12.20 7.74
C GLY A 193 6.46 12.91 7.09
N ILE A 194 6.59 14.22 6.82
CA ILE A 194 5.56 14.99 6.10
C ILE A 194 5.38 14.42 4.69
N TRP A 195 6.47 14.19 3.96
CA TRP A 195 6.40 13.65 2.60
C TRP A 195 5.76 12.26 2.55
N LEU A 196 6.12 11.37 3.47
CA LEU A 196 5.52 10.04 3.55
C LEU A 196 4.02 10.11 3.85
N ALA A 197 3.60 10.97 4.77
CA ALA A 197 2.19 11.14 5.10
C ALA A 197 1.36 11.63 3.90
N GLU A 198 1.95 12.44 3.03
CA GLU A 198 1.30 13.00 1.84
C GLU A 198 1.32 12.04 0.64
N HIS A 199 2.42 11.32 0.43
CA HIS A 199 2.69 10.64 -0.85
C HIS A 199 2.89 9.13 -0.78
N ALA A 200 3.17 8.52 0.38
CA ALA A 200 3.54 7.09 0.44
C ALA A 200 2.46 6.16 -0.17
N TRP A 201 1.19 6.52 -0.02
CA TRP A 201 0.06 5.76 -0.57
C TRP A 201 0.04 5.75 -2.11
N GLU A 202 0.57 6.78 -2.76
CA GLU A 202 0.70 6.87 -4.23
C GLU A 202 1.65 5.81 -4.79
N TYR A 203 2.47 5.20 -3.93
CA TYR A 203 3.42 4.14 -4.27
C TYR A 203 3.04 2.79 -3.66
N GLY A 204 1.87 2.67 -3.04
CA GLY A 204 1.38 1.42 -2.47
C GLY A 204 1.68 1.21 -0.98
N PHE A 205 2.15 2.23 -0.26
CA PHE A 205 2.50 2.14 1.16
C PHE A 205 1.44 2.80 2.05
N ALA A 206 1.08 2.11 3.13
CA ALA A 206 0.13 2.58 4.13
C ALA A 206 0.81 2.75 5.49
N LEU A 207 0.42 3.79 6.22
CA LEU A 207 0.81 3.98 7.62
C LEU A 207 0.02 2.99 8.50
N SER A 208 0.73 2.08 9.18
CA SER A 208 0.04 1.03 9.94
C SER A 208 -0.54 1.53 11.27
N TYR A 209 0.15 2.47 11.93
CA TYR A 209 -0.19 2.91 13.29
C TYR A 209 -0.40 4.43 13.36
N PRO A 210 -1.58 4.94 12.94
CA PRO A 210 -1.88 6.36 12.92
C PRO A 210 -2.17 6.96 14.30
N LYS A 211 -2.02 8.28 14.41
CA LYS A 211 -2.18 9.05 15.65
C LYS A 211 -3.58 8.90 16.24
N GLY A 212 -3.65 8.62 17.54
CA GLY A 212 -4.91 8.51 18.27
C GLY A 212 -5.70 7.22 18.01
N MET A 213 -5.13 6.25 17.26
CA MET A 213 -5.79 4.99 16.92
C MET A 213 -5.23 3.77 17.67
N GLU A 214 -4.53 4.00 18.78
CA GLU A 214 -3.92 2.92 19.57
C GLU A 214 -4.97 1.92 20.12
N ASP A 215 -6.17 2.39 20.48
CA ASP A 215 -7.26 1.48 20.92
C ASP A 215 -7.70 0.52 19.80
N THR A 216 -7.49 0.89 18.53
CA THR A 216 -7.81 0.09 17.35
C THR A 216 -6.63 -0.79 16.94
N THR A 217 -5.43 -0.23 16.85
CA THR A 217 -4.23 -0.94 16.34
C THR A 217 -3.52 -1.77 17.40
N GLY A 218 -3.63 -1.36 18.67
CA GLY A 218 -2.88 -1.88 19.81
C GLY A 218 -1.43 -1.41 19.90
N TYR A 219 -1.03 -0.43 19.08
CA TYR A 219 0.31 0.15 19.06
C TYR A 219 0.24 1.67 19.18
N ILE A 220 1.28 2.26 19.76
CA ILE A 220 1.44 3.72 19.80
C ILE A 220 1.48 4.31 18.39
N TYR A 221 1.42 5.64 18.30
CA TYR A 221 1.59 6.32 17.03
C TYR A 221 3.02 6.14 16.50
N GLU A 222 3.14 5.65 15.27
CA GLU A 222 4.43 5.38 14.64
C GLU A 222 4.49 6.00 13.23
N PRO A 223 4.71 7.32 13.09
CA PRO A 223 4.76 8.00 11.79
C PRO A 223 5.86 7.49 10.84
N TRP A 224 6.78 6.66 11.33
CA TRP A 224 7.84 6.06 10.54
C TRP A 224 7.44 4.71 9.91
N HIS A 225 6.48 3.99 10.48
CA HIS A 225 6.20 2.58 10.19
C HIS A 225 5.21 2.43 9.05
N HIS A 226 5.72 2.04 7.88
CA HIS A 226 4.93 1.93 6.65
C HIS A 226 4.95 0.50 6.11
N ARG A 227 3.79 0.04 5.67
CA ARG A 227 3.58 -1.28 5.07
C ARG A 227 3.12 -1.16 3.62
N TYR A 228 3.81 -1.85 2.72
CA TYR A 228 3.38 -2.03 1.34
C TYR A 228 2.17 -2.97 1.27
N ILE A 229 1.11 -2.52 0.61
CA ILE A 229 -0.11 -3.31 0.35
C ILE A 229 -0.51 -3.31 -1.13
N GLY A 230 0.33 -2.76 -2.00
CA GLY A 230 0.07 -2.63 -3.43
C GLY A 230 -0.64 -1.32 -3.77
N LEU A 231 -0.38 -0.82 -4.98
CA LEU A 231 -0.79 0.51 -5.43
C LEU A 231 -2.30 0.76 -5.30
N GLU A 232 -3.10 -0.11 -5.92
CA GLU A 232 -4.56 0.04 -5.95
C GLU A 232 -5.20 -0.14 -4.56
N ALA A 233 -4.65 -1.04 -3.74
CA ALA A 233 -5.13 -1.25 -2.38
C ALA A 233 -4.78 -0.07 -1.46
N ALA A 234 -3.59 0.54 -1.62
CA ALA A 234 -3.21 1.73 -0.87
C ALA A 234 -4.04 2.95 -1.24
N ALA A 235 -4.36 3.14 -2.52
CA ALA A 235 -5.30 4.18 -2.96
C ALA A 235 -6.69 3.98 -2.34
N ALA A 236 -7.23 2.75 -2.40
CA ALA A 236 -8.51 2.42 -1.77
C ALA A 236 -8.49 2.58 -0.24
N TRP A 237 -7.38 2.22 0.41
CA TRP A 237 -7.17 2.43 1.84
C TRP A 237 -7.17 3.93 2.18
N HIS A 238 -6.39 4.73 1.45
CA HIS A 238 -6.29 6.16 1.64
C HIS A 238 -7.66 6.86 1.50
N GLU A 239 -8.43 6.50 0.47
CA GLU A 239 -9.78 7.03 0.25
C GLU A 239 -10.79 6.61 1.32
N SER A 240 -10.60 5.45 1.95
CA SER A 240 -11.53 4.91 2.95
C SER A 240 -11.49 5.66 4.28
N GLY A 241 -10.37 6.28 4.63
CA GLY A 241 -10.14 6.90 5.94
C GLY A 241 -10.05 5.90 7.11
N LEU A 242 -9.98 4.60 6.83
CA LEU A 242 -9.82 3.55 7.83
C LEU A 242 -8.37 3.43 8.31
N THR A 243 -8.17 2.87 9.50
CA THR A 243 -6.85 2.34 9.84
C THR A 243 -6.50 1.18 8.90
N LEU A 244 -5.20 0.91 8.72
CA LEU A 244 -4.76 -0.17 7.83
C LEU A 244 -5.36 -1.52 8.25
N ILE A 245 -5.40 -1.80 9.56
CA ILE A 245 -5.93 -3.08 10.06
C ILE A 245 -7.42 -3.24 9.78
N GLU A 246 -8.23 -2.20 9.98
CA GLU A 246 -9.67 -2.23 9.67
C GLU A 246 -9.91 -2.44 8.17
N PHE A 247 -9.16 -1.73 7.32
CA PHE A 247 -9.25 -1.90 5.87
C PHE A 247 -8.92 -3.34 5.43
N LEU A 248 -7.84 -3.92 5.96
CA LEU A 248 -7.46 -5.29 5.65
C LEU A 248 -8.47 -6.30 6.21
N GLU A 249 -9.04 -6.08 7.39
CA GLU A 249 -10.09 -6.94 7.95
C GLU A 249 -11.33 -6.95 7.04
N GLU A 250 -11.77 -5.76 6.58
CA GLU A 250 -12.86 -5.63 5.63
C GLU A 250 -12.58 -6.32 4.29
N LEU A 251 -11.36 -6.15 3.78
CA LEU A 251 -10.95 -6.71 2.49
C LEU A 251 -10.92 -8.25 2.54
N ASN A 252 -10.35 -8.83 3.60
CA ASN A 252 -10.34 -10.27 3.81
C ASN A 252 -11.75 -10.83 4.07
N ALA A 253 -12.61 -10.11 4.79
CA ALA A 253 -13.99 -10.54 5.00
C ALA A 253 -14.80 -10.61 3.69
N LYS A 254 -14.56 -9.69 2.75
CA LYS A 254 -15.17 -9.73 1.40
C LYS A 254 -14.68 -10.95 0.62
N ALA A 255 -13.40 -11.27 0.69
CA ALA A 255 -12.81 -12.46 0.07
C ALA A 255 -13.41 -13.76 0.62
N ASP A 256 -13.52 -13.88 1.95
CA ASP A 256 -14.11 -15.04 2.61
C ASP A 256 -15.59 -15.25 2.25
N ALA A 257 -16.36 -14.16 2.20
CA ALA A 257 -17.78 -14.22 1.84
C ALA A 257 -17.99 -14.67 0.39
N ASP A 258 -17.16 -14.18 -0.54
CA ASP A 258 -17.19 -14.58 -1.95
C ASP A 258 -16.82 -16.06 -2.12
N ALA A 259 -15.77 -16.53 -1.43
CA ALA A 259 -15.38 -17.93 -1.42
C ALA A 259 -16.51 -18.85 -0.92
N ARG A 260 -17.18 -18.47 0.17
CA ARG A 260 -18.35 -19.21 0.71
C ARG A 260 -19.53 -19.23 -0.27
N ARG A 261 -19.80 -18.12 -0.96
CA ARG A 261 -20.86 -18.03 -1.96
C ARG A 261 -20.59 -18.98 -3.13
N ARG A 262 -19.34 -19.02 -3.64
CA ARG A 262 -18.93 -19.92 -4.72
C ARG A 262 -19.07 -21.39 -4.32
N TRP A 263 -18.67 -21.75 -3.10
CA TRP A 263 -18.82 -23.11 -2.58
C TRP A 263 -20.29 -23.55 -2.49
N ASN A 264 -21.15 -22.70 -1.93
CA ASN A 264 -22.57 -23.02 -1.77
C ASN A 264 -23.34 -23.05 -3.10
N GLY A 265 -22.99 -22.18 -4.06
CA GLY A 265 -23.62 -22.16 -5.39
C GLY A 265 -23.22 -23.34 -6.29
N GLY A 266 -22.07 -23.98 -6.04
CA GLY A 266 -21.61 -25.16 -6.77
C GLY A 266 -22.18 -26.50 -6.27
N SER A 267 -22.75 -26.54 -5.07
CA SER A 267 -23.22 -27.79 -4.44
C SER A 267 -24.68 -28.16 -4.74
N SER A 268 -25.43 -27.33 -5.48
CA SER A 268 -26.85 -27.55 -5.79
C SER A 268 -27.12 -28.29 -7.12
N GLY A 269 -26.13 -28.98 -7.68
CA GLY A 269 -26.23 -29.67 -8.98
C GLY A 269 -25.99 -31.19 -8.97
N GLY A 270 -26.02 -31.84 -7.80
CA GLY A 270 -25.80 -33.29 -7.65
C GLY A 270 -27.08 -34.10 -7.47
#